data_AF-A0A2D9F5K2-F1
#
_entry.id   AF-A0A2D9F5K2-F1
#
_cell.length_a   1.000
_cell.length_b   1.000
_cell.length_c   1.000
_cell.angle_alpha   90.00
_cell.angle_beta   90.00
_cell.angle_gamma   90.00
#
_symmetry.space_group_name_H-M   'P 1'
#
loop_
_entity.id
_entity.type
_entity.pdbx_description
1 polymer ?
#
loop_
_entity_poly.entity_id
_entity_poly.type
_entity_poly.pdbx_seq_one_letter_code
_entity_poly.pdbx_strand_id
1 'polypeptide(L)'
;MRPPPQSVVGGLSVDREALAWLADLARLAYRDRAVIADNLGDLPGFIRFSFFDADGTQAFLAEFHRFQVLAFRGTEITSPKDILTDLRFAQTPMKTDVGGKVHSGFLAATEAVIGDVSKALTPGKPIYLTGHSLGGALAVIAAAILAGPFNMRARLIVGVVTYGCPRVGNCAFVHGLTALAGIPLDRVTNTADIVPWLPLLVLRYRHKGMHHHLTASGRLLFNPGFWRSFASLVMALVPGLLHAKSWRHRLPVRLFTDHEMDRYVDKLTVATNPAVVRGARLFVGGKEWIVSGVYRAALDDPTMLVGLQDAANDAPRREYILPPEFVNAIGQGKVAINE
;
A
#
# COMPACT_ATOMS: atom_id res chain seq x y z
N MET A 1 15.26 -1.91 2.96
CA MET A 1 13.90 -2.47 3.13
C MET A 1 13.78 -3.27 4.43
N ARG A 2 12.58 -3.50 5.00
CA ARG A 2 12.39 -4.45 6.13
C ARG A 2 12.65 -5.91 5.70
N PRO A 3 13.16 -6.80 6.56
CA PRO A 3 13.23 -8.22 6.24
C PRO A 3 11.83 -8.85 6.19
N PRO A 4 11.64 -9.96 5.44
CA PRO A 4 10.39 -10.71 5.45
C PRO A 4 10.03 -11.18 6.87
N PRO A 5 8.80 -10.91 7.36
CA PRO A 5 8.40 -11.31 8.71
C PRO A 5 8.14 -12.82 8.81
N GLN A 6 8.17 -13.35 10.04
CA GLN A 6 7.97 -14.79 10.27
C GLN A 6 6.60 -15.30 9.79
N SER A 7 5.56 -14.46 9.83
CA SER A 7 4.23 -14.79 9.30
C SER A 7 4.25 -15.11 7.80
N VAL A 8 5.00 -14.32 7.03
CA VAL A 8 5.20 -14.53 5.59
C VAL A 8 6.06 -15.75 5.31
N VAL A 9 7.15 -15.93 6.08
CA VAL A 9 8.09 -17.05 5.94
C VAL A 9 7.46 -18.38 6.34
N GLY A 10 6.69 -18.39 7.43
CA GLY A 10 5.97 -19.54 7.99
C GLY A 10 4.75 -19.93 7.17
N GLY A 11 4.17 -18.97 6.44
CA GLY A 11 3.06 -19.14 5.53
C GLY A 11 1.72 -19.24 6.28
N LEU A 12 0.71 -18.54 5.75
CA LEU A 12 -0.74 -18.65 5.99
C LEU A 12 -1.43 -17.49 6.75
N SER A 13 -0.76 -16.41 7.12
CA SER A 13 -1.46 -15.22 7.64
C SER A 13 -0.86 -13.90 7.18
N VAL A 14 -1.74 -12.98 6.79
CA VAL A 14 -1.40 -11.58 6.54
C VAL A 14 -1.63 -10.84 7.86
N ASP A 15 -0.60 -10.84 8.70
CA ASP A 15 -0.59 -10.06 9.94
C ASP A 15 -0.10 -8.63 9.70
N ARG A 16 0.04 -7.87 10.78
CA ARG A 16 0.43 -6.46 10.69
C ARG A 16 1.80 -6.27 10.06
N GLU A 17 2.77 -7.12 10.39
CA GLU A 17 4.12 -7.04 9.85
C GLU A 17 4.13 -7.42 8.36
N ALA A 18 3.35 -8.43 7.96
CA ALA A 18 3.16 -8.79 6.56
C ALA A 18 2.57 -7.62 5.75
N LEU A 19 1.55 -6.94 6.28
CA LEU A 19 0.99 -5.74 5.65
C LEU A 19 2.04 -4.63 5.48
N ALA A 20 2.96 -4.48 6.43
CA ALA A 20 4.01 -3.49 6.36
C ALA A 20 5.08 -3.87 5.32
N TRP A 21 5.53 -5.12 5.36
CA TRP A 21 6.57 -5.62 4.48
C TRP A 21 6.13 -5.65 3.01
N LEU A 22 4.90 -6.09 2.72
CA LEU A 22 4.34 -6.02 1.37
C LEU A 22 4.13 -4.57 0.89
N ALA A 23 3.97 -3.62 1.81
CA ALA A 23 3.93 -2.19 1.46
C ALA A 23 5.30 -1.70 0.97
N ASP A 24 6.40 -2.20 1.56
CA ASP A 24 7.73 -1.85 1.06
C ASP A 24 7.94 -2.36 -0.37
N LEU A 25 7.45 -3.56 -0.70
CA LEU A 25 7.54 -4.12 -2.06
C LEU A 25 6.63 -3.38 -3.04
N ALA A 26 5.42 -3.01 -2.64
CA ALA A 26 4.53 -2.17 -3.44
C ALA A 26 5.13 -0.78 -3.70
N ARG A 27 5.86 -0.22 -2.73
CA ARG A 27 6.63 1.02 -2.90
C ARG A 27 7.83 0.82 -3.82
N LEU A 28 8.58 -0.28 -3.65
CA LEU A 28 9.76 -0.59 -4.45
C LEU A 28 9.40 -0.73 -5.94
N ALA A 29 8.17 -1.14 -6.27
CA ALA A 29 7.70 -1.26 -7.66
C ALA A 29 7.71 0.06 -8.44
N TYR A 30 7.79 1.22 -7.78
CA TYR A 30 7.96 2.53 -8.42
C TYR A 30 9.39 2.88 -8.79
N ARG A 31 10.38 2.07 -8.37
CA ARG A 31 11.80 2.34 -8.58
C ARG A 31 12.32 1.66 -9.84
N ASP A 32 13.43 2.18 -10.34
CA ASP A 32 14.13 1.57 -11.47
C ASP A 32 14.71 0.20 -11.11
N ARG A 33 14.92 -0.61 -12.15
CA ARG A 33 15.38 -2.00 -12.04
C ARG A 33 16.64 -2.18 -11.16
N ALA A 34 17.59 -1.25 -11.23
CA ALA A 34 18.81 -1.32 -10.42
C ALA A 34 18.50 -1.17 -8.92
N VAL A 35 17.71 -0.16 -8.55
CA VAL A 35 17.29 0.08 -7.16
C VAL A 35 16.46 -1.08 -6.62
N ILE A 36 15.62 -1.69 -7.46
CA ILE A 36 14.89 -2.92 -7.12
C ILE A 36 15.88 -4.05 -6.81
N ALA A 37 16.86 -4.28 -7.68
CA ALA A 37 17.85 -5.35 -7.52
C ALA A 37 18.64 -5.20 -6.22
N ASP A 38 19.15 -3.99 -5.96
CA ASP A 38 19.97 -3.70 -4.78
C ASP A 38 19.17 -3.92 -3.49
N ASN A 39 17.95 -3.36 -3.42
CA ASN A 39 17.11 -3.48 -2.23
C ASN A 39 16.62 -4.91 -1.96
N LEU A 40 16.45 -5.73 -3.00
CA LEU A 40 16.07 -7.14 -2.84
C LEU A 40 17.28 -8.01 -2.51
N GLY A 41 18.44 -7.72 -3.09
CA GLY A 41 19.69 -8.46 -2.89
C GLY A 41 20.12 -8.55 -1.44
N ASP A 42 19.82 -7.51 -0.66
CA ASP A 42 20.15 -7.43 0.77
C ASP A 42 19.15 -8.19 1.67
N LEU A 43 18.03 -8.70 1.13
CA LEU A 43 17.01 -9.34 1.95
C LEU A 43 17.34 -10.82 2.24
N PRO A 44 17.10 -11.27 3.48
CA PRO A 44 17.37 -12.65 3.84
C PRO A 44 16.49 -13.61 3.05
N GLY A 45 17.14 -14.61 2.45
CA GLY A 45 16.50 -15.66 1.68
C GLY A 45 16.04 -15.26 0.28
N PHE A 46 16.42 -14.07 -0.20
CA PHE A 46 16.24 -13.68 -1.60
C PHE A 46 17.09 -14.57 -2.52
N ILE A 47 16.55 -14.93 -3.69
CA ILE A 47 17.22 -15.76 -4.69
C ILE A 47 17.48 -14.96 -5.97
N ARG A 48 16.43 -14.38 -6.54
CA ARG A 48 16.46 -13.64 -7.81
C ARG A 48 15.20 -12.82 -7.98
N PHE A 49 15.22 -11.90 -8.94
CA PHE A 49 14.00 -11.24 -9.39
C PHE A 49 13.92 -11.19 -10.93
N SER A 50 12.70 -11.09 -11.43
CA SER A 50 12.39 -10.79 -12.84
C SER A 50 11.64 -9.46 -12.90
N PHE A 51 11.92 -8.66 -13.94
CA PHE A 51 11.25 -7.38 -14.18
C PHE A 51 10.48 -7.46 -15.50
N PHE A 52 9.27 -6.93 -15.51
CA PHE A 52 8.35 -6.93 -16.64
C PHE A 52 7.93 -5.50 -16.96
N ASP A 53 7.97 -5.15 -18.24
CA ASP A 53 7.57 -3.84 -18.74
C ASP A 53 6.95 -4.01 -20.14
N ALA A 54 5.64 -3.83 -20.22
CA ALA A 54 4.91 -3.93 -21.48
C ALA A 54 3.72 -2.96 -21.46
N ASP A 55 3.54 -2.21 -22.55
CA ASP A 55 2.44 -1.25 -22.74
C ASP A 55 2.23 -0.28 -21.56
N GLY A 56 3.34 0.22 -21.00
CA GLY A 56 3.33 1.13 -19.85
C GLY A 56 2.94 0.46 -18.52
N THR A 57 2.82 -0.87 -18.50
CA THR A 57 2.59 -1.67 -17.30
C THR A 57 3.89 -2.28 -16.82
N GLN A 58 4.24 -2.02 -15.56
CA GLN A 58 5.45 -2.52 -14.94
C GLN A 58 5.15 -3.40 -13.72
N ALA A 59 5.92 -4.47 -13.59
CA ALA A 59 5.87 -5.37 -12.45
C ALA A 59 7.24 -6.00 -12.19
N PHE A 60 7.45 -6.48 -10.96
CA PHE A 60 8.56 -7.39 -10.67
C PHE A 60 8.07 -8.62 -9.92
N LEU A 61 8.74 -9.75 -10.18
CA LEU A 61 8.57 -11.00 -9.45
C LEU A 61 9.86 -11.25 -8.65
N ALA A 62 9.77 -11.15 -7.33
CA ALA A 62 10.87 -11.47 -6.42
C ALA A 62 10.71 -12.90 -5.87
N GLU A 63 11.76 -13.70 -5.99
CA GLU A 63 11.77 -15.08 -5.52
C GLU A 63 12.62 -15.20 -4.25
N PHE A 64 12.04 -15.84 -3.23
CA PHE A 64 12.70 -16.20 -1.98
C PHE A 64 12.75 -17.73 -1.83
N HIS A 65 13.49 -18.25 -0.84
CA HIS A 65 13.58 -19.70 -0.60
C HIS A 65 12.21 -20.36 -0.43
N ARG A 66 11.30 -19.75 0.34
CA ARG A 66 10.01 -20.36 0.73
C ARG A 66 8.78 -19.83 -0.02
N PHE A 67 8.87 -18.68 -0.67
CA PHE A 67 7.75 -18.01 -1.31
C PHE A 67 8.25 -17.08 -2.43
N GLN A 68 7.33 -16.54 -3.21
CA GLN A 68 7.61 -15.51 -4.22
C GLN A 68 6.60 -14.36 -4.09
N VAL A 69 6.98 -13.15 -4.52
CA VAL A 69 6.12 -11.97 -4.47
C VAL A 69 6.07 -11.32 -5.84
N LEU A 70 4.86 -11.13 -6.36
CA LEU A 70 4.60 -10.35 -7.56
C LEU A 70 4.08 -8.97 -7.15
N ALA A 71 4.83 -7.92 -7.47
CA ALA A 71 4.49 -6.55 -7.18
C ALA A 71 4.29 -5.74 -8.46
N PHE A 72 3.15 -5.07 -8.57
CA PHE A 72 2.82 -4.21 -9.72
C PHE A 72 3.04 -2.74 -9.37
N ARG A 73 3.66 -2.00 -10.30
CA ARG A 73 3.76 -0.54 -10.21
C ARG A 73 2.38 0.08 -10.41
N GLY A 74 2.08 1.14 -9.65
CA GLY A 74 0.92 1.98 -9.89
C GLY A 74 1.25 3.22 -10.72
N THR A 75 0.24 4.02 -11.06
CA THR A 75 0.46 5.29 -11.75
C THR A 75 0.98 6.33 -10.76
N GLU A 76 1.90 7.18 -11.20
CA GLU A 76 2.26 8.40 -10.49
C GLU A 76 1.18 9.46 -10.74
N ILE A 77 0.62 10.01 -9.65
CA ILE A 77 -0.42 11.03 -9.74
C ILE A 77 0.25 12.38 -10.00
N THR A 78 0.53 12.68 -11.26
CA THR A 78 1.05 13.98 -11.68
C THR A 78 -0.05 15.04 -11.72
N SER A 79 -1.30 14.64 -11.98
CA SER A 79 -2.48 15.51 -11.99
C SER A 79 -3.74 14.79 -11.49
N PRO A 80 -4.34 15.27 -10.38
CA PRO A 80 -5.66 14.86 -9.91
C PRO A 80 -6.80 14.93 -10.93
N LYS A 81 -6.74 15.90 -11.85
CA LYS A 81 -7.78 16.11 -12.86
C LYS A 81 -7.71 15.03 -13.93
N ASP A 82 -6.51 14.68 -14.35
CA ASP A 82 -6.25 13.71 -15.42
C ASP A 82 -6.76 12.33 -15.00
N ILE A 83 -6.58 11.96 -13.73
CA ILE A 83 -7.18 10.74 -13.16
C ILE A 83 -8.70 10.76 -13.31
N LEU A 84 -9.39 11.84 -12.94
CA LEU A 84 -10.85 11.84 -12.97
C LEU A 84 -11.40 11.92 -14.41
N THR A 85 -10.70 12.58 -15.33
CA THR A 85 -11.11 12.73 -16.73
C THR A 85 -10.77 11.52 -17.60
N ASP A 86 -9.67 10.81 -17.30
CA ASP A 86 -9.20 9.66 -18.10
C ASP A 86 -9.78 8.32 -17.63
N LEU A 87 -10.48 8.29 -16.50
CA LEU A 87 -11.15 7.11 -15.97
C LEU A 87 -12.30 6.66 -16.88
N ARG A 88 -11.96 5.87 -17.90
CA ARG A 88 -12.93 5.07 -18.67
C ARG A 88 -13.38 3.88 -17.84
N PHE A 89 -14.40 4.07 -17.00
CA PHE A 89 -14.99 3.06 -16.11
C PHE A 89 -15.73 1.89 -16.80
N ALA A 90 -15.41 1.62 -18.07
CA ALA A 90 -16.02 0.56 -18.85
C ALA A 90 -15.73 -0.81 -18.22
N GLN A 91 -16.79 -1.60 -18.04
CA GLN A 91 -16.69 -2.96 -17.54
C GLN A 91 -16.63 -3.96 -18.69
N THR A 92 -15.73 -4.93 -18.61
CA THR A 92 -15.59 -6.06 -19.54
C THR A 92 -15.71 -7.39 -18.78
N PRO A 93 -16.21 -8.48 -19.39
CA PRO A 93 -16.26 -9.78 -18.74
C PRO A 93 -14.86 -10.31 -18.34
N MET A 94 -14.73 -10.85 -17.13
CA MET A 94 -13.57 -11.62 -16.72
C MET A 94 -13.71 -13.04 -17.27
N LYS A 95 -12.82 -13.45 -18.16
CA LYS A 95 -12.84 -14.76 -18.85
C LYS A 95 -12.06 -15.83 -18.08
N THR A 96 -12.33 -15.95 -16.79
CA THR A 96 -11.81 -17.00 -15.92
C THR A 96 -12.94 -17.61 -15.11
N ASP A 97 -12.68 -18.70 -14.38
CA ASP A 97 -13.69 -19.36 -13.54
C ASP A 97 -14.22 -18.48 -12.40
N VAL A 98 -13.50 -17.41 -12.06
CA VAL A 98 -13.96 -16.36 -11.14
C VAL A 98 -15.19 -15.63 -11.70
N GLY A 99 -15.26 -15.47 -13.03
CA GLY A 99 -16.36 -14.82 -13.73
C GLY A 99 -16.59 -13.35 -13.36
N GLY A 100 -17.77 -12.82 -13.70
CA GLY A 100 -18.15 -11.43 -13.44
C GLY A 100 -17.57 -10.43 -14.45
N LYS A 101 -17.52 -9.14 -14.05
CA LYS A 101 -16.98 -8.07 -14.88
C LYS A 101 -15.95 -7.23 -14.12
N VAL A 102 -14.91 -6.83 -14.82
CA VAL A 102 -13.80 -6.01 -14.30
C VAL A 102 -13.61 -4.75 -15.16
N HIS A 103 -12.88 -3.77 -14.65
CA HIS A 103 -12.49 -2.60 -15.42
C HIS A 103 -11.65 -2.99 -16.65
N SER A 104 -12.04 -2.55 -17.84
CA SER A 104 -11.39 -2.95 -19.10
C SER A 104 -9.93 -2.55 -19.16
N GLY A 105 -9.60 -1.32 -18.76
CA GLY A 105 -8.22 -0.84 -18.74
C GLY A 105 -7.31 -1.63 -17.80
N PHE A 106 -7.79 -1.99 -16.60
CA PHE A 106 -7.00 -2.79 -15.65
C PHE A 106 -6.79 -4.21 -16.17
N LEU A 107 -7.80 -4.79 -16.84
CA LEU A 107 -7.66 -6.11 -17.46
C LEU A 107 -6.61 -6.08 -18.57
N ALA A 108 -6.72 -5.14 -19.51
CA ALA A 108 -5.78 -5.02 -20.62
C ALA A 108 -4.33 -4.80 -20.15
N ALA A 109 -4.12 -3.90 -19.18
CA ALA A 109 -2.81 -3.68 -18.57
C ALA A 109 -2.26 -4.95 -17.91
N THR A 110 -3.10 -5.71 -17.21
CA THR A 110 -2.67 -6.98 -16.61
C THR A 110 -2.30 -8.01 -17.68
N GLU A 111 -3.12 -8.14 -18.73
CA GLU A 111 -2.91 -9.09 -19.83
C GLU A 111 -1.60 -8.82 -20.59
N ALA A 112 -1.15 -7.57 -20.67
CA ALA A 112 0.10 -7.19 -21.31
C ALA A 112 1.35 -7.84 -20.68
N VAL A 113 1.34 -8.10 -19.36
CA VAL A 113 2.51 -8.64 -18.64
C VAL A 113 2.30 -10.05 -18.08
N ILE A 114 1.05 -10.47 -17.84
CA ILE A 114 0.76 -11.68 -17.06
C ILE A 114 1.24 -12.97 -17.73
N GLY A 115 1.32 -12.99 -19.07
CA GLY A 115 1.82 -14.13 -19.82
C GLY A 115 3.28 -14.44 -19.51
N ASP A 116 4.14 -13.41 -19.48
CA ASP A 116 5.56 -13.57 -19.16
C ASP A 116 5.80 -13.76 -17.67
N VAL A 117 5.00 -13.11 -16.82
CA VAL A 117 4.97 -13.38 -15.38
C VAL A 117 4.72 -14.87 -15.14
N SER A 118 3.69 -15.45 -15.77
CA SER A 118 3.32 -16.86 -15.60
C SER A 118 4.47 -17.82 -15.99
N LYS A 119 5.24 -17.49 -17.04
CA LYS A 119 6.42 -18.27 -17.44
C LYS A 119 7.56 -18.19 -16.41
N ALA A 120 7.73 -17.02 -15.79
CA ALA A 120 8.78 -16.76 -14.81
C ALA A 120 8.48 -17.34 -13.41
N LEU A 121 7.22 -17.64 -13.11
CA LEU A 121 6.83 -18.24 -11.83
C LEU A 121 7.56 -19.56 -11.56
N THR A 122 8.10 -19.68 -10.35
CA THR A 122 8.62 -20.95 -9.84
C THR A 122 7.42 -21.83 -9.47
N PRO A 123 7.24 -22.99 -10.13
CA PRO A 123 6.11 -23.87 -9.88
C PRO A 123 6.06 -24.35 -8.43
N GLY A 124 4.86 -24.42 -7.85
CA GLY A 124 4.63 -24.95 -6.50
C GLY A 124 5.10 -24.03 -5.36
N LYS A 125 5.71 -22.88 -5.68
CA LYS A 125 6.14 -21.92 -4.68
C LYS A 125 4.97 -20.97 -4.31
N PRO A 126 4.63 -20.84 -3.02
CA PRO A 126 3.58 -19.93 -2.57
C PRO A 126 3.81 -18.50 -3.05
N ILE A 127 2.77 -17.82 -3.53
CA ILE A 127 2.85 -16.48 -4.10
C ILE A 127 2.01 -15.47 -3.33
N TYR A 128 2.62 -14.33 -3.02
CA TYR A 128 1.93 -13.10 -2.62
C TYR A 128 1.82 -12.16 -3.80
N LEU A 129 0.68 -11.48 -3.93
CA LEU A 129 0.50 -10.43 -4.91
C LEU A 129 0.30 -9.10 -4.20
N THR A 130 0.96 -8.06 -4.67
CA THR A 130 0.82 -6.74 -4.08
C THR A 130 0.93 -5.61 -5.09
N GLY A 131 0.48 -4.44 -4.69
CA GLY A 131 0.53 -3.24 -5.50
C GLY A 131 -0.23 -2.10 -4.85
N HIS A 132 0.11 -0.90 -5.31
CA HIS A 132 -0.48 0.35 -4.87
C HIS A 132 -1.27 0.99 -6.01
N SER A 133 -2.37 1.68 -5.69
CA SER A 133 -3.18 2.40 -6.69
C SER A 133 -3.60 1.48 -7.85
N LEU A 134 -3.31 1.86 -9.10
CA LEU A 134 -3.44 1.02 -10.29
C LEU A 134 -2.80 -0.36 -10.09
N GLY A 135 -1.58 -0.43 -9.58
CA GLY A 135 -0.87 -1.71 -9.35
C GLY A 135 -1.61 -2.64 -8.40
N GLY A 136 -2.34 -2.09 -7.43
CA GLY A 136 -3.23 -2.88 -6.57
C GLY A 136 -4.39 -3.52 -7.35
N ALA A 137 -4.96 -2.79 -8.32
CA ALA A 137 -6.00 -3.32 -9.19
C ALA A 137 -5.47 -4.42 -10.12
N LEU A 138 -4.26 -4.22 -10.66
CA LEU A 138 -3.58 -5.23 -11.49
C LEU A 138 -3.28 -6.50 -10.68
N ALA A 139 -2.83 -6.37 -9.43
CA ALA A 139 -2.59 -7.51 -8.54
C ALA A 139 -3.86 -8.36 -8.32
N VAL A 140 -5.03 -7.73 -8.16
CA VAL A 140 -6.31 -8.43 -7.98
C VAL A 140 -6.74 -9.17 -9.26
N ILE A 141 -6.57 -8.55 -10.43
CA ILE A 141 -6.88 -9.20 -11.71
C ILE A 141 -5.89 -10.33 -12.00
N ALA A 142 -4.61 -10.11 -11.75
CA ALA A 142 -3.56 -11.11 -11.90
C ALA A 142 -3.86 -12.33 -11.03
N ALA A 143 -4.31 -12.14 -9.79
CA ALA A 143 -4.73 -13.25 -8.93
C ALA A 143 -5.87 -14.08 -9.55
N ALA A 144 -6.87 -13.42 -10.15
CA ALA A 144 -7.97 -14.11 -10.84
C ALA A 144 -7.52 -14.91 -12.07
N ILE A 145 -6.53 -14.40 -12.82
CA ILE A 145 -5.97 -15.07 -14.00
C ILE A 145 -5.07 -16.24 -13.59
N LEU A 146 -4.20 -16.02 -12.60
CA LEU A 146 -3.26 -17.02 -12.11
C LEU A 146 -3.93 -18.17 -11.36
N ALA A 147 -5.09 -17.94 -10.73
CA ALA A 147 -5.86 -18.98 -10.07
C ALA A 147 -6.61 -19.93 -11.01
N GLY A 148 -6.55 -19.70 -12.33
CA GLY A 148 -7.21 -20.57 -13.31
C GLY A 148 -6.73 -22.03 -13.23
N PRO A 149 -7.60 -23.03 -13.46
CA PRO A 149 -7.31 -24.45 -13.25
C PRO A 149 -6.17 -24.98 -14.12
N PHE A 150 -5.91 -24.33 -15.25
CA PHE A 150 -4.84 -24.67 -16.18
C PHE A 150 -3.47 -24.10 -15.78
N ASN A 151 -3.41 -23.19 -14.80
CA ASN A 151 -2.15 -22.64 -14.33
C ASN A 151 -1.59 -23.45 -13.15
N MET A 152 -0.90 -24.54 -13.48
CA MET A 152 -0.27 -25.40 -12.46
C MET A 152 0.88 -24.73 -11.70
N ARG A 153 1.39 -23.57 -12.15
CA ARG A 153 2.54 -22.88 -11.56
C ARG A 153 2.15 -22.00 -10.38
N ALA A 154 0.95 -21.43 -10.41
CA ALA A 154 0.44 -20.47 -9.41
C ALA A 154 -0.60 -21.06 -8.43
N ARG A 155 -0.59 -22.38 -8.22
CA ARG A 155 -1.60 -23.11 -7.40
C ARG A 155 -1.72 -22.67 -5.93
N LEU A 156 -0.80 -21.85 -5.42
CA LEU A 156 -0.75 -21.44 -4.02
C LEU A 156 -0.67 -19.91 -3.88
N ILE A 157 -1.74 -19.21 -4.28
CA ILE A 157 -1.89 -17.79 -3.95
C ILE A 157 -2.18 -17.67 -2.45
N VAL A 158 -1.21 -17.19 -1.69
CA VAL A 158 -1.31 -17.09 -0.22
C VAL A 158 -2.07 -15.83 0.19
N GLY A 159 -1.91 -14.75 -0.57
CA GLY A 159 -2.60 -13.51 -0.28
C GLY A 159 -2.37 -12.43 -1.32
N VAL A 160 -3.41 -11.63 -1.54
CA VAL A 160 -3.36 -10.41 -2.33
C VAL A 160 -3.50 -9.24 -1.37
N VAL A 161 -2.45 -8.42 -1.26
CA VAL A 161 -2.45 -7.26 -0.36
C VAL A 161 -2.33 -5.99 -1.18
N THR A 162 -3.31 -5.12 -1.08
CA THR A 162 -3.38 -3.90 -1.90
C THR A 162 -3.45 -2.64 -1.05
N TYR A 163 -2.85 -1.55 -1.55
CA TYR A 163 -2.78 -0.25 -0.88
C TYR A 163 -3.41 0.82 -1.77
N GLY A 164 -4.33 1.62 -1.24
CA GLY A 164 -4.97 2.68 -2.04
C GLY A 164 -5.75 2.17 -3.27
N CYS A 165 -6.05 0.88 -3.35
CA CYS A 165 -6.57 0.26 -4.56
C CYS A 165 -8.00 0.72 -4.89
N PRO A 166 -8.26 1.16 -6.14
CA PRO A 166 -9.62 1.46 -6.61
C PRO A 166 -10.47 0.18 -6.70
N ARG A 167 -11.79 0.31 -6.89
CA ARG A 167 -12.66 -0.84 -7.14
C ARG A 167 -12.34 -1.45 -8.50
N VAL A 168 -12.12 -2.76 -8.49
CA VAL A 168 -11.60 -3.50 -9.66
C VAL A 168 -12.72 -4.06 -10.53
N GLY A 169 -13.80 -4.55 -9.91
CA GLY A 169 -14.88 -5.21 -10.63
C GLY A 169 -16.22 -5.15 -9.92
N ASN A 170 -17.19 -5.85 -10.51
CA ASN A 170 -18.55 -5.92 -10.02
C ASN A 170 -18.72 -6.95 -8.88
N CYS A 171 -19.92 -7.03 -8.33
CA CYS A 171 -20.25 -7.93 -7.23
C CYS A 171 -19.93 -9.41 -7.54
N ALA A 172 -20.22 -9.85 -8.77
CA ALA A 172 -19.97 -11.23 -9.19
C ALA A 172 -18.47 -11.55 -9.21
N PHE A 173 -17.65 -10.65 -9.77
CA PHE A 173 -16.19 -10.83 -9.81
C PHE A 173 -15.58 -10.93 -8.40
N VAL A 174 -15.89 -9.98 -7.52
CA VAL A 174 -15.29 -9.99 -6.17
C VAL A 174 -15.79 -11.16 -5.32
N HIS A 175 -17.03 -11.64 -5.56
CA HIS A 175 -17.53 -12.87 -4.95
C HIS A 175 -16.80 -14.10 -5.50
N GLY A 176 -16.63 -14.21 -6.81
CA GLY A 176 -15.89 -15.31 -7.41
C GLY A 176 -14.45 -15.39 -6.89
N LEU A 177 -13.76 -14.25 -6.78
CA LEU A 177 -12.37 -14.21 -6.33
C LEU A 177 -12.20 -14.72 -4.89
N THR A 178 -13.04 -14.24 -3.98
CA THR A 178 -12.87 -14.50 -2.54
C THR A 178 -13.61 -15.73 -2.05
N ALA A 179 -14.79 -16.04 -2.61
CA ALA A 179 -15.62 -17.15 -2.15
C ALA A 179 -15.46 -18.41 -3.00
N LEU A 180 -15.26 -18.29 -4.32
CA LEU A 180 -15.14 -19.45 -5.21
C LEU A 180 -13.68 -19.89 -5.37
N ALA A 181 -12.78 -18.94 -5.67
CA ALA A 181 -11.35 -19.22 -5.80
C ALA A 181 -10.62 -19.27 -4.44
N GLY A 182 -11.30 -18.89 -3.34
CA GLY A 182 -10.73 -18.94 -1.99
C GLY A 182 -9.51 -18.04 -1.78
N ILE A 183 -9.32 -17.01 -2.61
CA ILE A 183 -8.13 -16.15 -2.58
C ILE A 183 -8.24 -15.15 -1.43
N PRO A 184 -7.30 -15.15 -0.46
CA PRO A 184 -7.27 -14.13 0.58
C PRO A 184 -6.96 -12.76 -0.04
N LEU A 185 -7.80 -11.79 0.26
CA LEU A 185 -7.68 -10.42 -0.24
C LEU A 185 -7.71 -9.44 0.94
N ASP A 186 -6.60 -8.74 1.14
CA ASP A 186 -6.43 -7.71 2.15
C ASP A 186 -6.30 -6.35 1.46
N ARG A 187 -7.07 -5.38 1.96
CA ARG A 187 -7.15 -4.04 1.39
C ARG A 187 -6.82 -3.02 2.45
N VAL A 188 -5.74 -2.27 2.25
CA VAL A 188 -5.33 -1.19 3.14
C VAL A 188 -5.76 0.15 2.54
N THR A 189 -6.54 0.92 3.29
CA THR A 189 -6.93 2.28 2.91
C THR A 189 -6.43 3.31 3.90
N ASN A 190 -6.21 4.53 3.42
CA ASN A 190 -5.78 5.67 4.22
C ASN A 190 -6.92 6.69 4.39
N THR A 191 -6.87 7.48 5.47
CA THR A 191 -7.97 8.35 5.93
C THR A 191 -8.42 9.37 4.88
N ALA A 192 -7.50 10.10 4.24
CA ALA A 192 -7.87 11.08 3.23
C ALA A 192 -7.69 10.58 1.78
N ASP A 193 -7.40 9.29 1.57
CA ASP A 193 -7.23 8.76 0.23
C ASP A 193 -8.59 8.55 -0.46
N ILE A 194 -8.81 9.24 -1.57
CA ILE A 194 -10.04 9.16 -2.37
C ILE A 194 -10.08 7.97 -3.34
N VAL A 195 -8.93 7.43 -3.75
CA VAL A 195 -8.86 6.42 -4.82
C VAL A 195 -9.59 5.12 -4.46
N PRO A 196 -9.52 4.60 -3.22
CA PRO A 196 -10.32 3.44 -2.80
C PRO A 196 -11.84 3.62 -2.93
N TRP A 197 -12.30 4.87 -3.05
CA TRP A 197 -13.71 5.24 -3.19
C TRP A 197 -14.14 5.40 -4.65
N LEU A 198 -13.24 5.19 -5.60
CA LEU A 198 -13.49 5.16 -7.03
C LEU A 198 -13.30 3.75 -7.58
N PRO A 199 -13.91 3.40 -8.73
CA PRO A 199 -15.12 3.98 -9.31
C PRO A 199 -16.30 3.99 -8.32
N LEU A 200 -17.18 4.99 -8.37
CA LEU A 200 -18.32 5.11 -7.44
C LEU A 200 -19.24 3.87 -7.46
N LEU A 201 -19.89 3.57 -6.32
CA LEU A 201 -20.76 2.40 -6.15
C LEU A 201 -21.95 2.33 -7.11
N VAL A 202 -22.41 3.48 -7.61
CA VAL A 202 -23.48 3.61 -8.60
C VAL A 202 -23.10 2.96 -9.95
N LEU A 203 -21.80 2.89 -10.25
CA LEU A 203 -21.27 2.23 -11.43
C LEU A 203 -21.17 0.70 -11.27
N ARG A 204 -21.84 0.14 -10.25
CA ARG A 204 -21.92 -1.30 -9.94
C ARG A 204 -20.58 -1.96 -9.63
N TYR A 205 -19.54 -1.18 -9.33
CA TYR A 205 -18.30 -1.68 -8.77
C TYR A 205 -18.46 -1.99 -7.28
N ARG A 206 -17.77 -3.02 -6.83
CA ARG A 206 -17.79 -3.48 -5.43
C ARG A 206 -16.37 -3.80 -4.98
N HIS A 207 -16.19 -3.67 -3.67
CA HIS A 207 -15.01 -4.13 -2.96
C HIS A 207 -15.37 -5.38 -2.17
N LYS A 208 -14.41 -6.28 -1.97
CA LYS A 208 -14.49 -7.41 -1.04
C LYS A 208 -13.11 -7.70 -0.44
N GLY A 209 -13.04 -8.64 0.51
CA GLY A 209 -11.83 -8.95 1.26
C GLY A 209 -11.80 -8.29 2.64
N MET A 210 -10.73 -8.56 3.38
CA MET A 210 -10.47 -7.95 4.68
C MET A 210 -10.07 -6.47 4.49
N HIS A 211 -10.78 -5.56 5.16
CA HIS A 211 -10.49 -4.12 5.06
C HIS A 211 -9.67 -3.66 6.26
N HIS A 212 -8.48 -3.15 6.01
CA HIS A 212 -7.65 -2.46 6.99
C HIS A 212 -7.64 -0.97 6.73
N HIS A 213 -7.77 -0.16 7.78
CA HIS A 213 -7.82 1.30 7.65
C HIS A 213 -6.76 1.98 8.51
N LEU A 214 -5.94 2.82 7.87
CA LEU A 214 -4.99 3.70 8.51
C LEU A 214 -5.68 5.02 8.86
N THR A 215 -5.78 5.30 10.15
CA THR A 215 -6.32 6.57 10.64
C THR A 215 -5.35 7.72 10.38
N ALA A 216 -5.83 8.97 10.45
CA ALA A 216 -4.97 10.16 10.47
C ALA A 216 -3.96 10.12 11.65
N SER A 217 -4.32 9.39 12.71
CA SER A 217 -3.46 9.12 13.84
C SER A 217 -2.49 7.93 13.66
N GLY A 218 -2.33 7.40 12.44
CA GLY A 218 -1.39 6.30 12.17
C GLY A 218 -1.79 4.96 12.80
N ARG A 219 -3.02 4.86 13.34
CA ARG A 219 -3.53 3.60 13.89
C ARG A 219 -4.06 2.74 12.76
N LEU A 220 -3.63 1.48 12.71
CA LEU A 220 -4.24 0.48 11.83
C LEU A 220 -5.45 -0.15 12.51
N LEU A 221 -6.62 -0.01 11.88
CA LEU A 221 -7.88 -0.64 12.25
C LEU A 221 -8.10 -1.88 11.37
N PHE A 222 -8.50 -2.99 11.98
CA PHE A 222 -8.91 -4.20 11.29
C PHE A 222 -10.43 -4.23 11.14
N ASN A 223 -10.91 -4.42 9.91
CA ASN A 223 -12.31 -4.45 9.52
C ASN A 223 -13.21 -3.40 10.20
N PRO A 224 -12.89 -2.10 10.08
CA PRO A 224 -13.60 -1.03 10.80
C PRO A 224 -15.06 -0.82 10.36
N GLY A 225 -15.52 -1.52 9.30
CA GLY A 225 -16.79 -1.29 8.63
C GLY A 225 -16.75 -0.11 7.65
N PHE A 226 -17.66 -0.14 6.67
CA PHE A 226 -17.74 0.86 5.60
C PHE A 226 -17.93 2.28 6.15
N TRP A 227 -18.92 2.47 7.03
CA TRP A 227 -19.30 3.80 7.54
C TRP A 227 -18.20 4.48 8.34
N ARG A 228 -17.42 3.71 9.12
CA ARG A 228 -16.32 4.26 9.91
C ARG A 228 -15.20 4.82 9.02
N SER A 229 -14.86 4.10 7.96
CA SER A 229 -13.84 4.53 7.01
C SER A 229 -14.33 5.68 6.14
N PHE A 230 -15.61 5.67 5.76
CA PHE A 230 -16.22 6.75 4.99
C PHE A 230 -16.35 8.04 5.80
N ALA A 231 -16.78 7.93 7.06
CA ALA A 231 -16.81 9.06 7.98
C ALA A 231 -15.40 9.64 8.19
N SER A 232 -14.37 8.80 8.24
CA SER A 232 -12.98 9.27 8.36
C SER A 232 -12.55 10.10 7.14
N LEU A 233 -12.95 9.70 5.92
CA LEU A 233 -12.76 10.49 4.70
C LEU A 233 -13.50 11.82 4.79
N VAL A 234 -14.80 11.80 5.13
CA VAL A 234 -15.63 13.02 5.24
C VAL A 234 -15.03 13.99 6.26
N MET A 235 -14.66 13.50 7.45
CA MET A 235 -14.06 14.32 8.50
C MET A 235 -12.69 14.88 8.12
N ALA A 236 -11.92 14.18 7.27
CA ALA A 236 -10.68 14.73 6.71
C ALA A 236 -10.93 15.94 5.78
N LEU A 237 -12.13 16.07 5.23
CA LEU A 237 -12.55 17.18 4.36
C LEU A 237 -13.19 18.36 5.12
N VAL A 238 -13.73 18.13 6.33
CA VAL A 238 -14.43 19.13 7.16
C VAL A 238 -13.60 20.39 7.46
N PRO A 239 -12.31 20.32 7.86
CA PRO A 239 -11.51 21.52 8.12
C PRO A 239 -11.41 22.47 6.91
N GLY A 240 -11.43 21.92 5.68
CA GLY A 240 -11.39 22.69 4.44
C GLY A 240 -12.74 23.33 4.05
N LEU A 241 -13.85 22.86 4.63
CA LEU A 241 -15.19 23.43 4.44
C LEU A 241 -15.46 24.60 5.41
N LEU A 242 -14.88 24.56 6.62
CA LEU A 242 -15.10 25.57 7.66
C LEU A 242 -14.18 26.81 7.53
N HIS A 243 -12.96 26.67 6.97
CA HIS A 243 -12.02 27.77 6.77
C HIS A 243 -12.05 28.28 5.31
N ALA A 244 -13.09 29.06 5.01
CA ALA A 244 -13.43 29.52 3.66
C ALA A 244 -12.48 30.62 3.15
N LYS A 245 -11.43 30.22 2.42
CA LYS A 245 -10.87 30.83 1.18
C LYS A 245 -9.46 30.30 0.87
N SER A 246 -8.61 30.10 1.88
CA SER A 246 -7.22 29.62 1.71
C SER A 246 -7.10 28.08 1.57
N TRP A 247 -8.11 27.33 2.02
CA TRP A 247 -8.07 25.86 2.04
C TRP A 247 -8.54 25.18 0.75
N ARG A 248 -9.32 25.87 -0.10
CA ARG A 248 -9.88 25.29 -1.34
C ARG A 248 -8.80 24.80 -2.31
N HIS A 249 -7.65 25.47 -2.36
CA HIS A 249 -6.50 25.05 -3.17
C HIS A 249 -5.70 23.89 -2.57
N ARG A 250 -5.83 23.62 -1.25
CA ARG A 250 -5.10 22.55 -0.53
C ARG A 250 -5.87 21.23 -0.43
N LEU A 251 -7.19 21.26 -0.64
CA LEU A 251 -8.04 20.08 -0.55
C LEU A 251 -7.70 18.99 -1.59
N PRO A 252 -7.46 19.33 -2.88
CA PRO A 252 -6.99 18.33 -3.85
C PRO A 252 -5.63 17.77 -3.42
N VAL A 253 -4.69 18.63 -3.02
CA VAL A 253 -3.36 18.21 -2.57
C VAL A 253 -3.47 17.15 -1.48
N ARG A 254 -4.25 17.38 -0.41
CA ARG A 254 -4.36 16.41 0.70
C ARG A 254 -4.99 15.07 0.31
N LEU A 255 -5.98 15.06 -0.59
CA LEU A 255 -6.67 13.84 -1.04
C LEU A 255 -5.74 12.91 -1.84
N PHE A 256 -4.81 13.49 -2.58
CA PHE A 256 -3.85 12.77 -3.41
C PHE A 256 -2.51 12.55 -2.70
N THR A 257 -2.11 13.41 -1.76
CA THR A 257 -0.94 13.17 -0.90
C THR A 257 -1.14 11.97 0.01
N ASP A 258 -2.32 11.79 0.63
CA ASP A 258 -2.59 10.60 1.45
C ASP A 258 -2.73 9.32 0.59
N HIS A 259 -2.81 9.47 -0.73
CA HIS A 259 -2.72 8.37 -1.69
C HIS A 259 -1.28 8.04 -2.09
N GLU A 260 -0.26 8.83 -1.73
CA GLU A 260 1.13 8.46 -2.03
C GLU A 260 1.55 7.20 -1.27
N MET A 261 2.26 6.28 -1.93
CA MET A 261 2.64 5.00 -1.32
C MET A 261 3.54 5.19 -0.10
N ASP A 262 4.38 6.22 -0.09
CA ASP A 262 5.20 6.58 1.07
C ASP A 262 4.34 6.84 2.31
N ARG A 263 3.18 7.50 2.17
CA ARG A 263 2.27 7.74 3.31
C ARG A 263 1.68 6.45 3.88
N TYR A 264 1.46 5.44 3.04
CA TYR A 264 1.05 4.12 3.51
C TYR A 264 2.18 3.43 4.28
N VAL A 265 3.40 3.41 3.73
CA VAL A 265 4.58 2.83 4.38
C VAL A 265 4.86 3.49 5.73
N ASP A 266 4.81 4.81 5.78
CA ASP A 266 5.00 5.63 6.97
C ASP A 266 4.02 5.23 8.10
N LYS A 267 2.73 5.25 7.80
CA LYS A 267 1.69 4.92 8.78
C LYS A 267 1.74 3.46 9.21
N LEU A 268 2.09 2.54 8.29
CA LEU A 268 2.27 1.12 8.63
C LEU A 268 3.49 0.91 9.52
N THR A 269 4.58 1.64 9.30
CA THR A 269 5.79 1.56 10.15
C THR A 269 5.49 1.96 11.59
N VAL A 270 4.76 3.07 11.77
CA VAL A 270 4.26 3.49 13.09
C VAL A 270 3.31 2.45 13.68
N ALA A 271 2.43 1.87 12.85
CA ALA A 271 1.46 0.89 13.28
C ALA A 271 2.11 -0.43 13.74
N THR A 272 3.24 -0.84 13.15
CA THR A 272 3.92 -2.13 13.41
C THR A 272 4.95 -2.04 14.51
N ASN A 273 5.45 -0.85 14.79
CA ASN A 273 6.38 -0.61 15.88
C ASN A 273 5.80 0.47 16.82
N PRO A 274 4.98 0.10 17.82
CA PRO A 274 4.39 1.05 18.76
C PRO A 274 5.45 1.77 19.61
N ALA A 275 6.64 1.17 19.77
CA ALA A 275 7.79 1.80 20.40
C ALA A 275 8.36 2.94 19.54
N VAL A 276 8.00 3.00 18.25
CA VAL A 276 8.21 4.17 17.37
C VAL A 276 7.15 5.24 17.68
N VAL A 277 7.28 5.76 18.90
CA VAL A 277 7.19 7.17 19.24
C VAL A 277 5.99 7.97 18.70
N ARG A 278 4.77 7.59 19.05
CA ARG A 278 3.66 8.56 19.02
C ARG A 278 3.33 9.01 20.43
N GLY A 279 3.52 10.29 20.70
CA GLY A 279 3.25 10.88 22.01
C GLY A 279 4.45 10.98 22.95
N ALA A 280 5.63 10.49 22.57
CA ALA A 280 6.82 10.77 23.38
C ALA A 280 7.15 12.26 23.32
N ARG A 281 7.57 12.79 24.46
CA ARG A 281 7.95 14.19 24.62
C ARG A 281 9.45 14.31 24.46
N LEU A 282 9.87 15.19 23.56
CA LEU A 282 11.25 15.57 23.33
C LEU A 282 11.41 17.02 23.75
N PHE A 283 12.46 17.32 24.51
CA PHE A 283 12.87 18.70 24.75
C PHE A 283 13.98 19.03 23.75
N VAL A 284 13.80 20.07 22.95
CA VAL A 284 14.80 20.53 21.98
C VAL A 284 14.79 22.06 21.99
N GLY A 285 15.95 22.68 22.25
CA GLY A 285 16.10 24.14 22.28
C GLY A 285 15.19 24.83 23.31
N GLY A 286 15.00 24.22 24.47
CA GLY A 286 14.13 24.75 25.55
C GLY A 286 12.63 24.65 25.28
N LYS A 287 12.20 23.98 24.20
CA LYS A 287 10.80 23.72 23.89
C LYS A 287 10.48 22.23 23.96
N GLU A 288 9.27 21.93 24.44
CA GLU A 288 8.71 20.57 24.45
C GLU A 288 8.02 20.28 23.12
N TRP A 289 8.38 19.15 22.52
CA TRP A 289 7.88 18.65 21.26
C TRP A 289 7.27 17.28 21.47
N ILE A 290 6.14 17.01 20.84
CA ILE A 290 5.52 15.70 20.81
C ILE A 290 5.92 15.03 19.50
N VAL A 291 6.50 13.84 19.60
CA VAL A 291 6.81 13.05 18.41
C VAL A 291 5.51 12.53 17.80
N SER A 292 5.33 12.87 16.53
CA SER A 292 4.14 12.59 15.73
C SER A 292 4.32 11.40 14.78
N GLY A 293 5.58 10.98 14.56
CA GLY A 293 6.00 9.80 13.82
C GLY A 293 7.49 9.78 13.52
N VAL A 294 8.00 8.62 13.10
CA VAL A 294 9.35 8.45 12.54
C VAL A 294 9.24 7.75 11.19
N TYR A 295 10.00 8.26 10.22
CA TYR A 295 9.95 7.90 8.80
C TYR A 295 11.37 7.66 8.30
N ARG A 296 11.56 6.97 7.18
CA ARG A 296 12.85 7.02 6.46
C ARG A 296 12.84 8.18 5.48
N ALA A 297 13.95 8.90 5.37
CA ALA A 297 14.10 10.02 4.45
C ALA A 297 13.98 9.57 2.98
N ALA A 298 14.52 8.41 2.65
CA ALA A 298 14.34 7.72 1.37
C ALA A 298 14.41 6.19 1.55
N LEU A 299 14.16 5.44 0.48
CA LEU A 299 14.14 3.97 0.52
C LEU A 299 15.55 3.38 0.69
N ASP A 300 16.50 4.07 0.06
CA ASP A 300 17.95 3.89 -0.03
C ASP A 300 18.74 4.71 1.02
N ASP A 301 18.08 5.62 1.73
CA ASP A 301 18.70 6.43 2.77
C ASP A 301 18.47 5.80 4.16
N PRO A 302 19.53 5.46 4.92
CA PRO A 302 19.39 5.00 6.30
C PRO A 302 18.90 6.09 7.26
N THR A 303 18.86 7.35 6.82
CA THR A 303 18.44 8.51 7.60
C THR A 303 16.96 8.43 7.95
N MET A 304 16.65 8.70 9.22
CA MET A 304 15.28 8.70 9.73
C MET A 304 14.79 10.14 9.95
N LEU A 305 13.64 10.48 9.37
CA LEU A 305 12.93 11.72 9.64
C LEU A 305 12.02 11.56 10.86
N VAL A 306 12.08 12.48 11.80
CA VAL A 306 11.19 12.56 12.94
C VAL A 306 10.27 13.74 12.77
N GLY A 307 8.96 13.47 12.72
CA GLY A 307 7.95 14.51 12.71
C GLY A 307 7.67 15.00 14.13
N LEU A 308 7.91 16.28 14.39
CA LEU A 308 7.65 16.92 15.68
C LEU A 308 6.46 17.88 15.60
N GLN A 309 5.63 17.86 16.64
CA GLN A 309 4.54 18.81 16.88
C GLN A 309 4.84 19.58 18.16
N ASP A 310 4.71 20.91 18.15
CA ASP A 310 4.90 21.71 19.36
C ASP A 310 3.87 21.29 20.43
N ALA A 311 4.30 21.03 21.66
CA ALA A 311 3.40 20.60 22.73
C ALA A 311 2.47 21.72 23.21
N ALA A 312 2.87 22.98 23.01
CA ALA A 312 2.15 24.15 23.50
C ALA A 312 1.15 24.74 22.49
N ASN A 313 1.26 24.42 21.20
CA ASN A 313 0.41 24.97 20.14
C ASN A 313 0.14 23.94 19.03
N ASP A 314 -1.02 24.04 18.37
CA ASP A 314 -1.38 23.21 17.19
C ASP A 314 -0.60 23.62 15.92
N ALA A 315 0.67 23.98 16.09
CA ALA A 315 1.59 24.47 15.08
C ALA A 315 1.86 23.39 14.00
N PRO A 316 2.21 23.81 12.76
CA PRO A 316 2.47 22.87 11.67
C PRO A 316 3.60 21.91 12.03
N ARG A 317 3.42 20.64 11.66
CA ARG A 317 4.43 19.59 11.81
C ARG A 317 5.74 20.02 11.16
N ARG A 318 6.84 19.83 11.89
CA ARG A 318 8.20 20.01 11.37
C ARG A 318 8.88 18.65 11.30
N GLU A 319 9.48 18.35 10.16
CA GLU A 319 10.25 17.14 9.94
C GLU A 319 11.72 17.46 10.17
N TYR A 320 12.37 16.65 11.02
CA TYR A 320 13.79 16.78 11.32
C TYR A 320 14.49 15.48 10.95
N ILE A 321 15.65 15.60 10.34
CA ILE A 321 16.56 14.47 10.14
C ILE A 321 17.22 14.17 11.50
N LEU A 322 16.98 12.98 12.05
CA LEU A 322 17.70 12.51 13.24
C LEU A 322 18.60 11.32 12.88
N PRO A 323 19.79 11.24 13.49
CA PRO A 323 20.63 10.06 13.36
C PRO A 323 19.94 8.77 13.87
N PRO A 324 20.22 7.59 13.29
CA PRO A 324 19.57 6.32 13.65
C PRO A 324 19.66 5.96 15.15
N GLU A 325 20.77 6.29 15.81
CA GLU A 325 21.00 6.10 17.24
C GLU A 325 20.03 6.91 18.10
N PHE A 326 19.64 8.12 17.67
CA PHE A 326 18.66 8.94 18.36
C PHE A 326 17.27 8.33 18.26
N VAL A 327 16.87 7.88 17.07
CA VAL A 327 15.57 7.20 16.88
C VAL A 327 15.46 5.95 17.76
N ASN A 328 16.53 5.17 17.86
CA ASN A 328 16.59 4.01 18.74
C ASN A 328 16.51 4.40 20.23
N ALA A 329 17.17 5.47 20.64
CA ALA A 329 17.10 5.97 22.02
C ALA A 329 15.70 6.50 22.37
N ILE A 330 15.05 7.20 21.43
CA ILE A 330 13.67 7.68 21.59
C ILE A 330 12.71 6.48 21.72
N GLY A 331 12.91 5.44 20.90
CA GLY A 331 12.13 4.20 20.98
C GLY A 331 12.30 3.41 22.28
N GLN A 332 13.38 3.66 23.02
CA GLN A 332 13.63 3.07 24.34
C GLN A 332 13.15 3.97 25.49
N GLY A 333 12.59 5.16 25.22
CA GLY A 333 12.17 6.12 26.24
C GLY A 333 13.32 6.77 27.00
N LYS A 334 14.54 6.77 26.45
CA LYS A 334 15.78 7.16 27.17
C LYS A 334 16.27 8.58 26.88
N VAL A 335 15.49 9.42 26.21
CA VAL A 335 16.01 10.69 25.68
C VAL A 335 15.39 11.91 26.37
N ALA A 336 16.21 12.61 27.14
CA ALA A 336 16.12 14.06 27.31
C ALA A 336 17.28 14.66 26.50
N ILE A 337 16.98 15.38 25.41
CA ILE A 337 18.02 16.10 24.66
C ILE A 337 18.21 17.44 25.37
N ASN A 338 19.29 17.55 26.14
CA ASN A 338 19.79 18.86 26.55
C ASN A 338 20.92 19.24 25.59
N GLU A 339 20.76 20.45 25.05
CA GLU A 339 21.61 21.17 24.08
C GLU A 339 21.35 20.89 22.59
#